data_AF-A0A9J5YVG0-F1
#
_entry.id   AF-A0A9J5YVG0-F1
#
_cell.length_a   1.000
_cell.length_b   1.000
_cell.length_c   1.000
_cell.angle_alpha   90.00
_cell.angle_beta   90.00
_cell.angle_gamma   90.00
#
_symmetry.space_group_name_H-M   'P 1'
#
loop_
_entity.id
_entity.type
_entity.pdbx_description
1 polymer ?
#
loop_
_entity_poly.entity_id
_entity_poly.type
_entity_poly.pdbx_seq_one_letter_code
_entity_poly.pdbx_strand_id
1 'polypeptide(L)'
;MTKAFAIVLLLALNDNIAMPLREILVHQQQQSDEILCIIYDSIMYKVAEVANNLNIPSVILETSSANLFWTYAAFHRLEAEDSIAEDLVPRLDPLSIGSLASITEREVTEIAWGLVNSNQHFLWVIRSGSITGSDLKLVFHEKSLREAIDIRGYIVEWAPQKEVLGHFAIGGRPCFGDQNVNSRYASYVWKVGIVLERGEIERVVRKLMVSDEGEEIRQRAMDFKLEIENSVAENGTSYKCLDALVKFLLSL
;
A
#
# COMPACT_ATOMS: atom_id res chain seq x y z
N MET A 1 -3.06 -11.15 -10.10
CA MET A 1 -3.60 -12.26 -9.26
C MET A 1 -5.08 -12.02 -9.00
N THR A 2 -5.94 -13.05 -8.94
CA THR A 2 -7.40 -12.89 -8.78
C THR A 2 -7.83 -12.81 -7.30
N LYS A 3 -9.02 -12.25 -7.01
CA LYS A 3 -9.67 -12.23 -5.67
C LYS A 3 -9.64 -13.61 -5.01
N ALA A 4 -9.87 -14.67 -5.79
CA ALA A 4 -9.85 -16.05 -5.34
C ALA A 4 -8.48 -16.48 -4.78
N PHE A 5 -7.37 -16.08 -5.39
CA PHE A 5 -6.04 -16.46 -4.90
C PHE A 5 -5.69 -15.75 -3.59
N ALA A 6 -6.06 -14.47 -3.42
CA ALA A 6 -5.81 -13.75 -2.18
C ALA A 6 -6.55 -14.39 -0.99
N ILE A 7 -7.80 -14.80 -1.21
CA ILE A 7 -8.60 -15.55 -0.21
C ILE A 7 -7.92 -16.89 0.09
N VAL A 8 -7.52 -17.66 -0.93
CA VAL A 8 -6.83 -18.94 -0.74
C VAL A 8 -5.53 -18.77 0.05
N LEU A 9 -4.74 -17.73 -0.23
CA LEU A 9 -3.51 -17.45 0.51
C LEU A 9 -3.80 -17.08 1.97
N LEU A 10 -4.81 -16.24 2.23
CA LEU A 10 -5.22 -15.85 3.58
C LEU A 10 -5.72 -17.05 4.38
N LEU A 11 -6.54 -17.91 3.78
CA LEU A 11 -7.02 -19.16 4.38
C LEU A 11 -5.85 -20.10 4.66
N ALA A 12 -5.00 -20.35 3.66
CA ALA A 12 -3.83 -21.20 3.83
C ALA A 12 -2.88 -20.69 4.93
N LEU A 13 -2.62 -19.38 5.00
CA LEU A 13 -1.83 -18.79 6.07
C LEU A 13 -2.42 -19.15 7.44
N ASN A 14 -3.73 -18.95 7.62
CA ASN A 14 -4.39 -19.13 8.90
C ASN A 14 -4.61 -20.61 9.26
N ASP A 15 -4.84 -21.48 8.29
CA ASP A 15 -4.91 -22.94 8.49
C ASP A 15 -3.56 -23.51 8.93
N ASN A 16 -2.46 -22.93 8.45
CA ASN A 16 -1.11 -23.43 8.72
C ASN A 16 -0.39 -22.75 9.88
N ILE A 17 -0.85 -21.59 10.36
CA ILE A 17 -0.15 -20.85 11.44
C ILE A 17 -0.46 -21.38 12.83
N ALA A 18 -1.68 -21.89 13.06
CA ALA A 18 -2.18 -22.14 14.41
C ALA A 18 -1.37 -23.18 15.19
N MET A 19 -1.10 -24.34 14.58
CA MET A 19 -0.40 -25.44 15.24
C MET A 19 1.08 -25.14 15.49
N PRO A 20 1.88 -24.71 14.48
CA PRO A 20 3.29 -24.36 14.72
C PRO A 20 3.46 -23.25 15.75
N LEU A 21 2.60 -22.23 15.71
CA LEU A 21 2.65 -21.14 16.69
C LEU A 21 2.38 -21.67 18.11
N ARG A 22 1.35 -22.52 18.28
CA ARG A 22 1.04 -23.12 19.58
C ARG A 22 2.22 -23.93 20.13
N GLU A 23 2.88 -24.74 19.30
CA GLU A 23 4.04 -25.54 19.71
C GLU A 23 5.18 -24.67 20.21
N ILE A 24 5.50 -23.58 19.50
CA ILE A 24 6.55 -22.63 19.88
C ILE A 24 6.22 -21.96 21.22
N LEU A 25 4.98 -21.48 21.38
CA LEU A 25 4.57 -20.77 22.60
C LEU A 25 4.57 -21.70 23.84
N VAL A 26 4.06 -22.93 23.69
CA VAL A 26 4.09 -23.93 24.77
C VAL A 26 5.52 -24.29 25.15
N HIS A 27 6.40 -24.45 24.16
CA HIS A 27 7.81 -24.74 24.41
C HIS A 27 8.50 -23.60 25.17
N GLN A 28 8.24 -22.34 24.79
CA GLN A 28 8.79 -21.17 25.49
C GLN A 28 8.30 -21.06 26.94
N GLN A 29 7.01 -21.27 27.19
CA GLN A 29 6.46 -21.27 28.56
C GLN A 29 7.10 -22.36 29.45
N GLN A 30 7.51 -23.50 28.87
CA GLN A 30 8.24 -24.55 29.60
C GLN A 30 9.69 -24.17 29.92
N GLN A 31 10.29 -23.25 29.17
CA GLN A 31 11.66 -22.77 29.37
C GLN A 31 11.78 -21.60 30.37
N SER A 32 10.69 -21.25 31.06
CA SER A 32 10.58 -20.13 32.04
C SER A 32 10.71 -18.73 31.45
N ASP A 33 10.56 -18.55 30.14
CA ASP A 33 10.32 -17.23 29.56
C ASP A 33 8.81 -16.93 29.62
N GLU A 34 8.41 -16.05 30.54
CA GLU A 34 7.04 -15.60 30.66
C GLU A 34 6.64 -14.78 29.43
N ILE A 35 5.63 -15.25 28.69
CA ILE A 35 5.07 -14.54 27.55
C ILE A 35 3.94 -13.65 28.04
N LEU A 36 4.21 -12.34 28.13
CA LEU A 36 3.25 -11.35 28.61
C LEU A 36 2.14 -11.04 27.59
N CYS A 37 2.49 -11.05 26.29
CA CYS A 37 1.55 -10.68 25.24
C CYS A 37 2.00 -11.20 23.87
N ILE A 38 1.05 -11.50 22.99
CA ILE A 38 1.28 -11.76 21.57
C ILE A 38 0.81 -10.55 20.75
N ILE A 39 1.70 -9.94 19.96
CA ILE A 39 1.35 -8.89 19.01
C ILE A 39 1.39 -9.50 17.60
N TYR A 40 0.30 -9.38 16.84
CA TYR A 40 0.19 -10.03 15.54
C TYR A 40 -0.58 -9.19 14.53
N ASP A 41 -0.27 -9.36 13.25
CA ASP A 41 -0.96 -8.69 12.14
C ASP A 41 -2.43 -9.16 12.03
N SER A 42 -3.35 -8.24 11.72
CA SER A 42 -4.79 -8.53 11.59
C SER A 42 -5.13 -9.60 10.56
N ILE A 43 -4.28 -9.82 9.54
CA ILE A 43 -4.47 -10.92 8.58
C ILE A 43 -4.26 -12.31 9.21
N MET A 44 -3.52 -12.40 10.33
CA MET A 44 -3.23 -13.65 11.05
C MET A 44 -4.30 -13.93 12.12
N TYR A 45 -5.58 -13.87 11.75
CA TYR A 45 -6.71 -13.95 12.68
C TYR A 45 -6.75 -15.23 13.54
N LYS A 46 -6.17 -16.35 13.09
CA LYS A 46 -6.07 -17.58 13.90
C LYS A 46 -5.13 -17.47 15.10
N VAL A 47 -4.25 -16.48 15.14
CA VAL A 47 -3.41 -16.21 16.31
C VAL A 47 -4.25 -15.87 17.53
N ALA A 48 -5.40 -15.20 17.36
CA ALA A 48 -6.32 -14.89 18.45
C ALA A 48 -6.78 -16.15 19.19
N GLU A 49 -7.12 -17.19 18.43
CA GLU A 49 -7.58 -18.47 18.99
C GLU A 49 -6.47 -19.17 19.76
N VAL A 50 -5.25 -19.20 19.22
CA VAL A 50 -4.08 -19.77 19.90
C VAL A 50 -3.79 -19.03 21.20
N ALA A 51 -3.79 -17.70 21.17
CA ALA A 51 -3.55 -16.86 22.35
C ALA A 51 -4.58 -17.13 23.45
N ASN A 52 -5.87 -17.15 23.09
CA ASN A 52 -6.96 -17.43 24.01
C ASN A 52 -6.85 -18.83 24.63
N ASN A 53 -6.52 -19.85 23.84
CA ASN A 53 -6.36 -21.22 24.33
C ASN A 53 -5.19 -21.39 25.31
N LEU A 54 -4.18 -20.52 25.22
CA LEU A 54 -3.03 -20.51 26.12
C LEU A 54 -3.18 -19.50 27.27
N ASN A 55 -4.31 -18.77 27.33
CA ASN A 55 -4.54 -17.65 28.26
C ASN A 55 -3.45 -16.57 28.18
N ILE A 56 -2.91 -16.31 26.99
CA ILE A 56 -1.91 -15.27 26.76
C ILE A 56 -2.63 -14.02 26.22
N PRO A 57 -2.46 -12.83 26.83
CA PRO A 57 -2.97 -11.58 26.29
C PRO A 57 -2.51 -11.36 24.84
N SER A 58 -3.32 -10.68 24.04
CA SER A 58 -2.92 -10.39 22.66
C SER A 58 -3.38 -9.04 22.15
N VAL A 59 -2.61 -8.47 21.23
CA VAL A 59 -2.85 -7.18 20.58
C VAL A 59 -2.79 -7.38 19.06
N ILE A 60 -3.85 -6.94 18.38
CA ILE A 60 -3.93 -6.93 16.92
C ILE A 60 -3.27 -5.66 16.39
N LEU A 61 -2.35 -5.82 15.45
CA LEU A 61 -1.73 -4.75 14.69
C LEU A 61 -2.34 -4.70 13.29
N GLU A 62 -3.05 -3.62 12.98
CA GLU A 62 -3.54 -3.36 11.62
C GLU A 62 -2.45 -2.62 10.82
N THR A 63 -1.91 -3.27 9.80
CA THR A 63 -0.88 -2.67 8.93
C THR A 63 -1.48 -1.97 7.70
N SER A 64 -2.77 -2.16 7.46
CA SER A 64 -3.52 -1.48 6.39
C SER A 64 -3.98 -0.09 6.80
N SER A 65 -4.40 0.70 5.81
CA SER A 65 -5.09 1.97 6.06
C SER A 65 -6.40 1.76 6.83
N ALA A 66 -6.74 2.69 7.73
CA ALA A 66 -8.01 2.69 8.46
C ALA A 66 -9.25 2.67 7.54
N ASN A 67 -9.10 3.09 6.28
CA ASN A 67 -10.15 3.02 5.27
C ASN A 67 -10.52 1.59 4.87
N LEU A 68 -9.57 0.66 4.98
CA LEU A 68 -9.79 -0.74 4.62
C LEU A 68 -10.69 -1.45 5.65
N PHE A 69 -10.65 -1.04 6.92
CA PHE A 69 -11.49 -1.59 7.98
C PHE A 69 -12.99 -1.52 7.65
N TRP A 70 -13.46 -0.35 7.22
CA TRP A 70 -14.85 -0.17 6.80
C TRP A 70 -15.21 -0.97 5.55
N THR A 71 -14.22 -1.20 4.69
CA THR A 71 -14.41 -1.98 3.46
C THR A 71 -14.62 -3.47 3.80
N TYR A 72 -13.85 -4.03 4.74
CA TYR A 72 -14.06 -5.40 5.24
C TYR A 72 -15.38 -5.57 5.99
N ALA A 73 -15.76 -4.60 6.82
CA ALA A 73 -17.05 -4.62 7.50
C ALA A 73 -18.23 -4.60 6.50
N ALA A 74 -18.06 -3.95 5.35
CA ALA A 74 -19.04 -3.93 4.26
C ALA A 74 -19.02 -5.22 3.42
N PHE A 75 -17.88 -5.91 3.28
CA PHE A 75 -17.79 -7.17 2.52
C PHE A 75 -18.73 -8.26 3.04
N HIS A 76 -18.87 -8.41 4.36
CA HIS A 76 -19.84 -9.36 4.93
C HIS A 76 -21.30 -9.03 4.61
N ARG A 77 -21.61 -7.76 4.29
CA ARG A 77 -22.94 -7.35 3.83
C ARG A 77 -23.13 -7.60 2.33
N LEU A 78 -22.04 -7.56 1.56
CA LEU A 78 -22.03 -7.87 0.12
C LEU A 78 -22.06 -9.38 -0.18
N GLU A 79 -21.62 -10.23 0.76
CA GLU A 79 -21.76 -11.70 0.65
C GLU A 79 -23.17 -12.21 1.02
N ALA A 80 -23.99 -11.40 1.68
CA ALA A 80 -25.36 -11.76 2.06
C ALA A 80 -26.40 -11.53 0.95
N GLU A 81 -26.02 -10.83 -0.12
CA GLU A 81 -26.74 -10.81 -1.38
C GLU A 81 -25.94 -11.68 -2.35
N ASP A 82 -26.57 -12.61 -3.08
CA ASP A 82 -25.96 -13.46 -4.11
C ASP A 82 -25.28 -12.62 -5.22
N SER A 83 -24.16 -11.97 -4.90
CA SER A 83 -23.43 -11.07 -5.78
C SER A 83 -22.49 -11.87 -6.68
N ILE A 84 -23.10 -12.72 -7.51
CA ILE A 84 -22.60 -13.01 -8.84
C ILE A 84 -23.11 -11.89 -9.74
N ALA A 85 -22.57 -10.69 -9.56
CA ALA A 85 -22.78 -9.61 -10.51
C ALA A 85 -21.42 -8.95 -10.73
N GLU A 86 -20.85 -9.21 -11.91
CA GLU A 86 -19.78 -8.39 -12.50
C GLU A 86 -20.32 -7.01 -12.94
N ASP A 87 -21.58 -6.70 -12.63
CA ASP A 87 -22.20 -5.41 -12.95
C ASP A 87 -21.58 -4.29 -12.11
N LEU A 88 -21.08 -3.29 -12.84
CA LEU A 88 -20.51 -2.06 -12.30
C LEU A 88 -21.51 -1.38 -11.36
N VAL A 89 -21.15 -1.18 -10.09
CA VAL A 89 -21.89 -0.28 -9.19
C VAL A 89 -21.63 1.16 -9.67
N PRO A 90 -22.64 1.88 -10.20
CA PRO A 90 -22.41 3.24 -10.69
C PRO A 90 -22.01 4.14 -9.52
N ARG A 91 -20.80 4.71 -9.60
CA ARG A 91 -20.07 5.56 -8.61
C ARG A 91 -18.97 4.90 -7.80
N LEU A 92 -18.76 3.58 -7.89
CA LEU A 92 -17.61 2.91 -7.28
C LEU A 92 -16.88 2.10 -8.34
N ASP A 93 -15.65 2.49 -8.68
CA ASP A 93 -14.78 1.68 -9.53
C ASP A 93 -14.57 0.31 -8.88
N PRO A 94 -14.51 -0.80 -9.64
CA PRO A 94 -14.36 -2.14 -9.08
C PRO A 94 -13.16 -2.25 -8.15
N LEU A 95 -13.40 -2.65 -6.89
CA LEU A 95 -12.35 -2.91 -5.92
C LEU A 95 -11.63 -4.22 -6.30
N SER A 96 -10.54 -4.10 -7.06
CA SER A 96 -9.66 -5.24 -7.40
C SER A 96 -8.67 -5.48 -6.26
N ILE A 97 -8.86 -6.58 -5.53
CA ILE A 97 -7.93 -7.10 -4.53
C ILE A 97 -7.18 -8.28 -5.18
N GLY A 98 -5.91 -8.08 -5.57
CA GLY A 98 -5.12 -9.11 -6.24
C GLY A 98 -3.62 -8.79 -6.31
N SER A 99 -2.78 -9.63 -5.69
CA SER A 99 -1.37 -9.36 -5.36
C SER A 99 -0.31 -9.53 -6.49
N LEU A 100 0.90 -9.04 -6.17
CA LEU A 100 2.07 -8.76 -7.02
C LEU A 100 1.71 -7.94 -8.26
N ALA A 101 1.82 -6.62 -8.13
CA ALA A 101 1.70 -5.69 -9.24
C ALA A 101 2.65 -6.11 -10.37
N SER A 102 2.12 -6.80 -11.37
CA SER A 102 2.85 -7.16 -12.57
C SER A 102 2.40 -6.19 -13.66
N ILE A 103 3.35 -5.43 -14.19
CA ILE A 103 3.16 -4.50 -15.29
C ILE A 103 3.63 -5.17 -16.58
N THR A 104 2.92 -5.00 -17.68
CA THR A 104 3.38 -5.52 -18.97
C THR A 104 4.51 -4.65 -19.52
N GLU A 105 5.39 -5.21 -20.36
CA GLU A 105 6.41 -4.42 -21.07
C GLU A 105 5.80 -3.23 -21.82
N ARG A 106 4.66 -3.44 -22.48
CA ARG A 106 3.91 -2.38 -23.17
C ARG A 106 3.54 -1.24 -22.22
N GLU A 107 3.01 -1.55 -21.04
CA GLU A 107 2.65 -0.53 -20.05
C GLU A 107 3.89 0.19 -19.48
N VAL A 108 5.01 -0.52 -19.28
CA VAL A 108 6.27 0.12 -18.85
C VAL A 108 6.72 1.13 -19.91
N THR A 109 6.72 0.73 -21.18
CA THR A 109 7.10 1.62 -22.30
C THR A 109 6.15 2.81 -22.43
N GLU A 110 4.84 2.59 -22.26
CA GLU A 110 3.83 3.66 -22.27
C GLU A 110 4.06 4.69 -21.16
N ILE A 111 4.36 4.24 -19.93
CA ILE A 111 4.68 5.13 -18.80
C ILE A 111 5.99 5.87 -19.07
N ALA A 112 7.02 5.17 -19.56
CA ALA A 112 8.32 5.77 -19.86
C ALA A 112 8.19 6.93 -20.86
N TRP A 113 7.47 6.71 -21.97
CA TRP A 113 7.23 7.76 -22.96
C TRP A 113 6.35 8.89 -22.40
N GLY A 114 5.33 8.58 -21.59
CA GLY A 114 4.54 9.60 -20.93
C GLY A 114 5.37 10.51 -20.01
N LEU A 115 6.30 9.94 -19.25
CA LEU A 115 7.24 10.67 -18.40
C LEU A 115 8.18 11.55 -19.23
N VAL A 116 8.80 10.98 -20.28
CA VAL A 116 9.68 11.73 -21.20
C VAL A 116 8.93 12.90 -21.85
N ASN A 117 7.74 12.66 -22.39
CA ASN A 117 6.97 13.66 -23.13
C ASN A 117 6.39 14.74 -22.21
N SER A 118 6.26 14.48 -20.91
CA SER A 118 5.86 15.50 -19.92
C SER A 118 6.83 16.68 -19.84
N ASN A 119 8.06 16.50 -20.33
CA ASN A 119 9.16 17.47 -20.26
C ASN A 119 9.53 17.87 -18.81
N GLN A 120 9.16 17.04 -17.83
CA GLN A 120 9.52 17.20 -16.41
C GLN A 120 10.70 16.30 -16.03
N HIS A 121 11.42 16.67 -14.97
CA HIS A 121 12.40 15.76 -14.37
C HIS A 121 11.68 14.67 -13.59
N PHE A 122 12.17 13.43 -13.66
CA PHE A 122 11.55 12.32 -12.95
C PHE A 122 12.57 11.32 -12.39
N LEU A 123 12.22 10.73 -11.25
CA LEU A 123 12.86 9.53 -10.72
C LEU A 123 11.80 8.43 -10.74
N TRP A 124 12.02 7.38 -11.53
CA TRP A 124 11.12 6.24 -11.58
C TRP A 124 11.75 5.02 -10.93
N VAL A 125 11.15 4.60 -9.82
CA VAL A 125 11.52 3.36 -9.13
C VAL A 125 10.66 2.22 -9.69
N ILE A 126 11.28 1.27 -10.37
CA ILE A 126 10.62 0.07 -10.92
C ILE A 126 11.55 -1.13 -10.73
N ARG A 127 11.00 -2.29 -10.33
CA ARG A 127 11.77 -3.50 -10.07
C ARG A 127 11.67 -4.46 -11.25
N SER A 128 12.75 -5.18 -11.57
CA SER A 128 12.75 -6.19 -12.64
C SER A 128 11.68 -7.27 -12.42
N GLY A 129 11.50 -7.72 -11.17
CA GLY A 129 10.46 -8.70 -10.82
C GLY A 129 9.01 -8.18 -10.93
N SER A 130 8.80 -6.89 -11.22
CA SER A 130 7.48 -6.32 -11.45
C SER A 130 7.03 -6.45 -12.90
N ILE A 131 7.88 -6.85 -13.85
CA ILE A 131 7.51 -6.92 -15.27
C ILE A 131 7.06 -8.34 -15.63
N THR A 132 5.88 -8.45 -16.24
CA THR A 132 5.35 -9.75 -16.67
C THR A 132 6.14 -10.26 -17.87
N GLY A 133 6.90 -11.33 -17.68
CA GLY A 133 7.55 -12.07 -18.79
C GLY A 133 8.72 -11.35 -19.46
N SER A 134 9.26 -10.29 -18.85
CA SER A 134 10.38 -9.50 -19.38
C SER A 134 11.24 -8.95 -18.22
N ASP A 135 12.40 -8.38 -18.53
CA ASP A 135 13.33 -7.75 -17.59
C ASP A 135 13.45 -6.26 -17.94
N LEU A 136 13.67 -5.38 -16.96
CA LEU A 136 13.94 -3.96 -17.18
C LEU A 136 15.01 -3.70 -18.23
N LYS A 137 16.06 -4.53 -18.26
CA LYS A 137 17.13 -4.42 -19.25
C LYS A 137 16.58 -4.52 -20.66
N LEU A 138 15.72 -5.50 -20.93
CA LEU A 138 15.11 -5.72 -22.24
C LEU A 138 14.22 -4.55 -22.66
N VAL A 139 13.41 -4.03 -21.74
CA VAL A 139 12.52 -2.89 -22.02
C VAL A 139 13.31 -1.61 -22.34
N PHE A 140 14.37 -1.33 -21.58
CA PHE A 140 15.18 -0.13 -21.76
C PHE A 140 16.42 -0.32 -22.66
N HIS A 141 16.50 -1.44 -23.39
CA HIS A 141 17.52 -1.65 -24.43
C HIS A 141 17.24 -0.84 -25.70
N GLU A 142 16.01 -0.36 -25.90
CA GLU A 142 15.67 0.52 -27.00
C GLU A 142 16.46 1.84 -26.89
N LYS A 143 17.41 2.04 -27.80
CA LYS A 143 18.35 3.17 -27.77
C LYS A 143 17.64 4.52 -27.74
N SER A 144 16.58 4.70 -28.53
CA SER A 144 15.78 5.94 -28.57
C SER A 144 15.13 6.27 -27.23
N LEU A 145 14.50 5.29 -26.59
CA LEU A 145 13.86 5.49 -25.29
C LEU A 145 14.91 5.79 -24.21
N ARG A 146 16.02 5.05 -24.23
CA ARG A 146 17.10 5.25 -23.26
C ARG A 146 17.72 6.65 -23.36
N GLU A 147 18.05 7.08 -24.57
CA GLU A 147 18.57 8.42 -24.84
C GLU A 147 17.58 9.50 -24.39
N ALA A 148 16.28 9.29 -24.60
CA ALA A 148 15.26 10.25 -24.17
C ALA A 148 15.11 10.34 -22.64
N ILE A 149 15.23 9.21 -21.93
CA ILE A 149 15.24 9.16 -20.46
C ILE A 149 16.48 9.87 -19.92
N ASP A 150 17.67 9.58 -20.44
CA ASP A 150 18.94 10.11 -19.93
C ASP A 150 19.03 11.66 -19.99
N ILE A 151 18.13 12.33 -20.74
CA ILE A 151 18.01 13.80 -20.76
C ILE A 151 17.52 14.37 -19.42
N ARG A 152 16.61 13.68 -18.72
CA ARG A 152 15.84 14.28 -17.61
C ARG A 152 15.29 13.29 -16.57
N GLY A 153 15.57 12.01 -16.74
CA GLY A 153 14.98 10.93 -15.97
C GLY A 153 16.04 9.99 -15.41
N TYR A 154 15.78 9.46 -14.22
CA TYR A 154 16.51 8.34 -13.65
C TYR A 154 15.58 7.16 -13.44
N ILE A 155 16.03 5.97 -13.84
CA ILE A 155 15.34 4.71 -13.57
C ILE A 155 16.21 3.89 -12.64
N VAL A 156 15.66 3.50 -11.51
CA VAL A 156 16.37 2.75 -10.47
C VAL A 156 15.52 1.60 -9.95
N GLU A 157 16.15 0.50 -9.56
CA GLU A 157 15.43 -0.61 -8.92
C GLU A 157 15.09 -0.33 -7.45
N TRP A 158 15.84 0.58 -6.84
CA TRP A 158 15.69 0.96 -5.45
C TRP A 158 16.05 2.43 -5.25
N ALA A 159 15.29 3.10 -4.40
CA ALA A 159 15.56 4.45 -3.94
C ALA A 159 15.28 4.52 -2.44
N PRO A 160 15.91 5.46 -1.70
CA PRO A 160 15.62 5.66 -0.29
C PRO A 160 14.21 6.25 -0.14
N GLN A 161 13.22 5.34 -0.08
CA GLN A 161 11.81 5.68 -0.27
C GLN A 161 11.31 6.71 0.73
N LYS A 162 11.83 6.73 1.96
CA LYS A 162 11.50 7.76 2.97
C LYS A 162 11.90 9.17 2.51
N GLU A 163 13.08 9.32 1.93
CA GLU A 163 13.60 10.62 1.46
C GLU A 163 12.91 11.04 0.17
N VAL A 164 12.72 10.10 -0.77
CA VAL A 164 11.98 10.35 -2.02
C VAL A 164 10.53 10.74 -1.71
N LEU A 165 9.88 10.07 -0.76
CA LEU A 165 8.52 10.39 -0.33
C LEU A 165 8.41 11.72 0.44
N GLY A 166 9.53 12.31 0.84
CA GLY A 166 9.57 13.64 1.44
C GLY A 166 9.51 14.79 0.44
N HIS A 167 9.60 14.51 -0.87
CA HIS A 167 9.62 15.49 -1.96
C HIS A 167 8.21 15.95 -2.35
N PHE A 168 8.01 17.22 -2.73
CA PHE A 168 6.66 17.73 -3.09
C PHE A 168 6.10 17.16 -4.41
N ALA A 169 6.96 16.59 -5.25
CA ALA A 169 6.61 16.06 -6.56
C ALA A 169 6.68 14.53 -6.56
N ILE A 170 5.66 13.88 -5.98
CA ILE A 170 5.52 12.42 -5.96
C ILE A 170 4.19 12.05 -6.60
N GLY A 171 4.22 11.06 -7.48
CA GLY A 171 3.04 10.42 -8.02
C GLY A 171 3.12 8.91 -7.83
N GLY A 172 1.96 8.27 -7.67
CA GLY A 172 1.86 6.82 -7.53
C GLY A 172 0.71 6.30 -8.39
N ARG A 173 0.90 5.11 -8.98
CA ARG A 173 -0.18 4.38 -9.65
C ARG A 173 -0.69 3.31 -8.69
N PRO A 174 -1.98 3.34 -8.28
CA PRO A 174 -2.52 2.24 -7.49
C PRO A 174 -2.50 0.96 -8.33
N CYS A 175 -2.11 -0.14 -7.72
CA CYS A 175 -2.05 -1.43 -8.39
C CYS A 175 -3.12 -2.39 -7.86
N PHE A 176 -3.23 -2.56 -6.55
CA PHE A 176 -4.13 -3.56 -5.97
C PHE A 176 -4.57 -3.25 -4.54
N GLY A 177 -5.66 -3.90 -4.13
CA GLY A 177 -6.09 -3.93 -2.73
C GLY A 177 -6.45 -2.56 -2.21
N ASP A 178 -5.93 -2.24 -1.03
CA ASP A 178 -6.15 -0.97 -0.37
C ASP A 178 -5.59 0.23 -1.15
N GLN A 179 -4.62 0.02 -2.06
CA GLN A 179 -4.06 1.09 -2.88
C GLN A 179 -5.12 1.80 -3.73
N ASN A 180 -6.09 1.05 -4.26
CA ASN A 180 -7.20 1.65 -5.03
C ASN A 180 -8.03 2.58 -4.13
N VAL A 181 -8.40 2.10 -2.93
CA VAL A 181 -9.14 2.90 -1.95
C VAL A 181 -8.31 4.10 -1.48
N ASN A 182 -7.06 3.90 -1.10
CA ASN A 182 -6.14 4.94 -0.66
C ASN A 182 -5.94 6.01 -1.74
N SER A 183 -5.84 5.62 -3.01
CA SER A 183 -5.72 6.56 -4.12
C SER A 183 -6.96 7.43 -4.29
N ARG A 184 -8.17 6.89 -4.05
CA ARG A 184 -9.42 7.65 -4.08
C ARG A 184 -9.49 8.65 -2.93
N TYR A 185 -9.06 8.27 -1.73
CA TYR A 185 -8.96 9.19 -0.61
C TYR A 185 -7.95 10.32 -0.88
N ALA A 186 -6.75 9.96 -1.33
CA ALA A 186 -5.70 10.93 -1.65
C ALA A 186 -6.13 11.93 -2.73
N SER A 187 -6.88 11.49 -3.75
CA SER A 187 -7.30 12.34 -4.88
C SER A 187 -8.61 13.08 -4.67
N TYR A 188 -9.66 12.44 -4.16
CA TYR A 188 -11.00 13.01 -4.07
C TYR A 188 -11.36 13.56 -2.69
N VAL A 189 -10.83 12.96 -1.62
CA VAL A 189 -11.17 13.33 -0.24
C VAL A 189 -10.17 14.36 0.29
N TRP A 190 -8.90 13.99 0.37
CA TRP A 190 -7.82 14.85 0.87
C TRP A 190 -7.29 15.80 -0.20
N LYS A 191 -7.45 15.46 -1.48
CA LYS A 191 -6.99 16.26 -2.63
C LYS A 191 -5.49 16.60 -2.57
N VAL A 192 -4.71 15.68 -2.03
CA VAL A 192 -3.24 15.75 -1.87
C VAL A 192 -2.50 14.98 -2.97
N GLY A 193 -3.22 14.36 -3.90
CA GLY A 193 -2.62 13.62 -5.01
C GLY A 193 -3.53 13.52 -6.23
N ILE A 194 -2.99 12.95 -7.30
CA ILE A 194 -3.71 12.68 -8.55
C ILE A 194 -3.47 11.23 -8.95
N VAL A 195 -4.52 10.56 -9.43
CA VAL A 195 -4.41 9.17 -9.89
C VAL A 195 -3.81 9.16 -11.30
N LEU A 196 -2.78 8.33 -11.50
CA LEU A 196 -2.19 8.07 -12.80
C LEU A 196 -2.98 6.97 -13.52
N GLU A 197 -3.78 7.36 -14.50
CA GLU A 197 -4.50 6.43 -15.39
C GLU A 197 -3.66 6.10 -16.64
N ARG A 198 -3.91 4.93 -17.22
CA ARG A 198 -3.26 4.52 -18.47
C ARG A 198 -3.62 5.50 -19.60
N GLY A 199 -2.68 5.74 -20.51
CA GLY A 199 -2.80 6.68 -21.62
C GLY A 199 -2.64 8.15 -21.23
N GLU A 200 -2.72 8.48 -19.94
CA GLU A 200 -2.85 9.87 -19.48
C GLU A 200 -1.60 10.38 -18.74
N ILE A 201 -0.52 9.59 -18.70
CA ILE A 201 0.68 9.87 -17.89
C ILE A 201 1.25 11.25 -18.20
N GLU A 202 1.46 11.59 -19.47
CA GLU A 202 1.98 12.90 -19.86
C GLU A 202 1.08 14.03 -19.34
N ARG A 203 -0.22 13.95 -19.62
CA ARG A 203 -1.19 14.97 -19.25
C ARG A 203 -1.26 15.14 -17.74
N VAL A 204 -1.32 14.04 -16.99
CA VAL A 204 -1.43 14.04 -15.53
C VAL A 204 -0.16 14.60 -14.90
N VAL A 205 1.03 14.23 -15.38
CA VAL A 205 2.30 14.77 -14.89
C VAL A 205 2.40 16.27 -15.20
N ARG A 206 2.08 16.70 -16.42
CA ARG A 206 2.06 18.13 -16.78
C ARG A 206 1.07 18.92 -15.91
N LYS A 207 -0.13 18.38 -15.71
CA LYS A 207 -1.14 18.97 -14.83
C LYS A 207 -0.59 19.11 -13.41
N LEU A 208 -0.08 18.03 -12.82
CA LEU A 208 0.44 18.04 -11.46
C LEU A 208 1.61 19.00 -11.28
N MET A 209 2.48 19.16 -12.30
CA MET A 209 3.73 19.90 -12.17
C MET A 209 3.64 21.37 -12.59
N VAL A 210 2.81 21.69 -13.59
CA VAL A 210 2.83 23.00 -14.26
C VAL A 210 1.56 23.81 -14.05
N SER A 211 0.42 23.17 -13.83
CA SER A 211 -0.86 23.90 -13.71
C SER A 211 -1.10 24.45 -12.31
N ASP A 212 -1.94 25.49 -12.21
CA ASP A 212 -2.40 26.07 -10.94
C ASP A 212 -3.08 25.02 -10.06
N GLU A 213 -3.89 24.13 -10.66
CA GLU A 213 -4.51 23.02 -9.92
C GLU A 213 -3.45 22.07 -9.34
N GLY A 214 -2.36 21.83 -10.08
CA GLY A 214 -1.22 21.05 -9.61
C GLY A 214 -0.50 21.73 -8.45
N GLU A 215 -0.33 23.06 -8.50
CA GLU A 215 0.23 23.83 -7.39
C GLU A 215 -0.61 23.71 -6.13
N GLU A 216 -1.93 23.83 -6.22
CA GLU A 216 -2.83 23.64 -5.09
C GLU A 216 -2.74 22.22 -4.49
N ILE A 217 -2.65 21.19 -5.34
CA ILE A 217 -2.50 19.79 -4.87
C ILE A 217 -1.21 19.65 -4.07
N ARG A 218 -0.10 20.20 -4.58
CA ARG A 218 1.21 20.13 -3.89
C ARG A 218 1.21 20.94 -2.59
N GLN A 219 0.54 22.09 -2.56
CA GLN A 219 0.39 22.88 -1.34
C GLN A 219 -0.41 22.11 -0.28
N ARG A 220 -1.56 21.51 -0.66
CA ARG A 220 -2.34 20.65 0.25
C ARG A 220 -1.52 19.47 0.75
N ALA A 221 -0.71 18.84 -0.10
CA ALA A 221 0.18 17.76 0.32
C ALA A 221 1.23 18.22 1.35
N MET A 222 1.74 19.44 1.22
CA MET A 222 2.66 20.05 2.19
C MET A 222 1.99 20.37 3.53
N ASP A 223 0.78 20.95 3.49
CA ASP A 223 0.01 21.23 4.70
C ASP A 223 -0.34 19.92 5.43
N PHE A 224 -0.75 18.90 4.68
CA PHE A 224 -1.05 17.57 5.22
C PHE A 224 0.18 16.90 5.82
N LYS A 225 1.36 17.06 5.21
CA LYS A 225 2.63 16.60 5.78
C LYS A 225 2.90 17.24 7.14
N LEU A 226 2.67 18.55 7.27
CA LEU A 226 2.85 19.26 8.54
C LEU A 226 1.88 18.76 9.62
N GLU A 227 0.62 18.46 9.27
CA GLU A 227 -0.33 17.86 10.20
C GLU A 227 0.14 16.48 10.71
N ILE A 228 0.68 15.64 9.81
CA ILE A 228 1.25 14.34 10.17
C ILE A 228 2.46 14.51 11.09
N GLU A 229 3.37 15.43 10.78
CA GLU A 229 4.54 15.71 11.61
C GLU A 229 4.12 16.16 13.03
N ASN A 230 3.09 17.00 13.14
CA ASN A 230 2.54 17.42 14.43
C ASN A 230 1.85 16.26 15.18
N SER A 231 1.23 15.30 14.48
CA SER A 231 0.56 14.17 15.13
C SER A 231 1.54 13.20 15.77
N VAL A 232 2.75 13.05 15.19
CA VAL A 232 3.79 12.14 15.68
C VAL A 232 4.82 12.80 16.61
N ALA A 233 4.89 14.14 16.61
CA ALA A 233 5.73 14.90 17.52
C ALA A 233 5.34 14.67 18.99
N GLU A 234 6.24 15.04 19.91
CA GLU A 234 5.99 14.95 21.35
C GLU A 234 4.68 15.65 21.72
N ASN A 235 3.84 15.00 22.52
CA ASN A 235 2.46 15.42 22.86
C ASN A 235 1.45 15.45 21.71
N GLY A 236 1.84 15.04 20.50
CA GLY A 236 0.95 14.79 19.37
C GLY A 236 -0.04 13.65 19.62
N THR A 237 -1.08 13.55 18.79
CA THR A 237 -2.15 12.55 18.98
C THR A 237 -1.64 11.12 18.79
N SER A 238 -0.89 10.85 17.72
CA SER A 238 -0.28 9.53 17.48
C SER A 238 0.76 9.20 18.54
N TYR A 239 1.55 10.18 18.98
CA TYR A 239 2.50 10.01 20.09
C TYR A 239 1.79 9.54 21.37
N LYS A 240 0.69 10.20 21.75
CA LYS A 240 -0.11 9.83 22.93
C LYS A 240 -0.75 8.44 22.81
N CYS A 241 -1.21 8.06 21.61
CA CYS A 241 -1.72 6.70 21.38
C CYS A 241 -0.63 5.64 21.56
N LEU A 242 0.58 5.90 21.06
CA LEU A 242 1.71 4.98 21.23
C LEU A 242 2.14 4.89 22.70
N ASP A 243 2.23 6.01 23.41
CA ASP A 243 2.52 6.05 24.85
C ASP A 243 1.46 5.27 25.67
N ALA A 244 0.18 5.42 25.32
CA ALA A 244 -0.89 4.64 25.94
C ALA A 244 -0.76 3.13 25.66
N LEU A 245 -0.39 2.74 24.44
CA LEU A 245 -0.13 1.33 24.09
C LEU A 245 1.06 0.78 24.88
N VAL A 246 2.16 1.52 24.99
CA VAL A 246 3.32 1.11 25.78
C VAL A 246 2.96 0.94 27.26
N LYS A 247 2.21 1.90 27.84
CA LYS A 247 1.73 1.80 29.22
C LYS A 247 0.82 0.60 29.44
N PHE A 248 -0.06 0.31 28.49
CA PHE A 248 -0.89 -0.88 28.51
C PHE A 248 -0.04 -2.16 28.51
N LEU A 249 0.92 -2.28 27.58
CA LEU A 249 1.80 -3.45 27.48
C LEU A 249 2.67 -3.65 28.73
N LEU A 250 3.11 -2.57 29.37
CA LEU A 250 3.87 -2.61 30.63
C LEU A 250 3.01 -2.94 31.86
N SER A 251 1.68 -2.90 31.73
CA SER A 251 0.74 -3.24 32.80
C SER A 251 0.20 -4.67 32.74
N LEU A 252 0.56 -5.42 31.70
CA LEU A 252 0.19 -6.83 31.52
C LEU A 252 0.97 -7.75 32.48
#